data_AF-A0A1Y4STJ5-F1
#
_entry.id   AF-A0A1Y4STJ5-F1
#
_cell.length_a   1.000
_cell.length_b   1.000
_cell.length_c   1.000
_cell.angle_alpha   90.00
_cell.angle_beta   90.00
_cell.angle_gamma   90.00
#
_symmetry.space_group_name_H-M   'P 1'
#
loop_
_entity.id
_entity.type
_entity.pdbx_description
1 polymer ?
#
loop_
_entity_poly.entity_id
_entity_poly.type
_entity_poly.pdbx_seq_one_letter_code
_entity_poly.pdbx_strand_id
1 'polypeptide(L)'
;MNEKIKLLISNENISIEFIDLVLKRLETLGYECAEGDEFLTAFSIQKIENTIKNECNVTEIPDGLKYIAVDMICGEILLNKKQTNSLGDNFSIDSALKSIKLGDTTVQLDDESDESKLNVLINHLINYGTDEFICYRKLKW
;
A
#
# COMPACT_ATOMS: atom_id res chain seq x y z
N MET A 1 14.47 -2.79 -11.20
CA MET A 1 13.15 -2.16 -11.00
C MET A 1 13.24 -1.01 -10.00
N ASN A 2 13.83 -1.24 -8.83
CA ASN A 2 13.84 -0.29 -7.70
C ASN A 2 14.62 0.99 -8.02
N GLU A 3 15.72 0.89 -8.78
CA GLU A 3 16.46 2.05 -9.29
C GLU A 3 15.64 2.89 -10.30
N LYS A 4 14.85 2.25 -11.18
CA LYS A 4 13.95 2.95 -12.10
C LYS A 4 12.84 3.69 -11.33
N ILE A 5 12.25 3.03 -10.33
CA ILE A 5 11.25 3.64 -9.44
C ILE A 5 11.85 4.85 -8.71
N LYS A 6 13.07 4.72 -8.18
CA LYS A 6 13.76 5.83 -7.50
C LYS A 6 13.99 7.03 -8.42
N LEU A 7 14.34 6.80 -9.68
CA LEU A 7 14.53 7.88 -10.68
C LEU A 7 13.22 8.61 -11.02
N LEU A 8 12.07 7.94 -10.88
CA LEU A 8 10.75 8.55 -11.09
C LEU A 8 10.26 9.33 -9.86
N ILE A 9 10.91 9.15 -8.71
CA ILE A 9 10.52 9.82 -7.48
C ILE A 9 11.15 11.22 -7.42
N SER A 10 10.32 12.26 -7.44
CA SER A 10 10.75 13.67 -7.41
C SER A 10 11.38 14.12 -6.08
N ASN A 11 11.27 13.30 -5.03
CA ASN A 11 11.82 13.54 -3.69
C ASN A 11 13.00 12.60 -3.40
N GLU A 12 14.18 13.15 -3.09
CA GLU A 12 15.41 12.38 -2.84
C GLU A 12 15.41 11.56 -1.52
N ASN A 13 14.41 11.73 -0.65
CA ASN A 13 14.40 11.19 0.72
C ASN A 13 13.84 9.77 0.88
N ILE A 14 13.39 9.12 -0.21
CA ILE A 14 12.90 7.74 -0.13
C ILE A 14 14.07 6.76 -0.29
N SER A 15 14.28 5.92 0.73
CA SER A 15 15.32 4.89 0.71
C SER A 15 14.93 3.75 -0.23
N ILE A 16 15.94 3.12 -0.85
CA ILE A 16 15.74 1.93 -1.69
C ILE A 16 15.14 0.79 -0.85
N GLU A 17 15.53 0.68 0.41
CA GLU A 17 14.98 -0.29 1.35
C GLU A 17 13.46 -0.16 1.54
N PHE A 18 12.93 1.06 1.50
CA PHE A 18 11.49 1.29 1.58
C PHE A 18 10.76 0.77 0.33
N ILE A 19 11.33 0.99 -0.84
CA ILE A 19 10.80 0.47 -2.11
C ILE A 19 10.83 -1.07 -2.10
N ASP A 20 11.91 -1.67 -1.61
CA ASP A 20 12.03 -3.13 -1.46
C ASP A 20 10.97 -3.71 -0.52
N LEU A 21 10.64 -3.02 0.57
CA LEU A 21 9.59 -3.43 1.49
C LEU A 21 8.22 -3.42 0.82
N VAL A 22 7.90 -2.39 0.02
CA VAL A 22 6.65 -2.33 -0.76
C VAL A 22 6.55 -3.50 -1.72
N LEU A 23 7.62 -3.79 -2.47
CA LEU A 23 7.62 -4.89 -3.44
C LEU A 23 7.46 -6.26 -2.76
N LYS A 24 8.22 -6.52 -1.69
CA LYS A 24 8.07 -7.76 -0.90
C LYS A 24 6.67 -7.91 -0.30
N ARG A 25 6.06 -6.80 0.11
CA ARG A 25 4.70 -6.81 0.65
C ARG A 25 3.68 -7.15 -0.44
N LEU A 26 3.82 -6.58 -1.63
CA LEU A 26 2.99 -6.92 -2.80
C LEU A 26 3.13 -8.40 -3.19
N GLU A 27 4.35 -8.93 -3.21
CA GLU A 27 4.60 -10.37 -3.45
C GLU A 27 3.89 -11.24 -2.41
N THR A 28 3.94 -10.84 -1.13
CA THR A 28 3.24 -11.55 -0.04
C THR A 28 1.72 -11.51 -0.21
N LEU A 29 1.18 -10.43 -0.77
CA LEU A 29 -0.23 -10.28 -1.12
C LEU A 29 -0.61 -11.03 -2.41
N GLY A 30 0.34 -11.67 -3.10
CA GLY A 30 0.10 -12.43 -4.32
C GLY A 30 0.08 -11.59 -5.59
N TYR A 31 0.64 -10.38 -5.56
CA TYR A 31 0.82 -9.52 -6.74
C TYR A 31 2.31 -9.39 -7.09
N GLU A 32 2.69 -9.87 -8.27
CA GLU A 32 4.02 -9.65 -8.83
C GLU A 32 4.02 -8.38 -9.69
N CYS A 33 4.80 -7.37 -9.31
CA CYS A 33 4.96 -6.16 -10.12
C CYS A 33 5.60 -6.49 -11.48
N ALA A 34 4.89 -6.15 -12.55
CA ALA A 34 5.39 -6.34 -13.92
C ALA A 34 6.20 -5.12 -14.40
N GLU A 35 6.98 -5.32 -15.47
CA GLU A 35 7.69 -4.22 -16.15
C GLU A 35 6.65 -3.29 -16.82
N GLY A 36 6.54 -2.05 -16.33
CA GLY A 36 5.44 -1.12 -16.63
C GLY A 36 4.74 -0.56 -15.37
N ASP A 37 4.86 -1.23 -14.22
CA ASP A 37 4.26 -0.78 -12.96
C ASP A 37 5.13 0.21 -12.20
N GLU A 38 6.33 0.52 -12.71
CA GLU A 38 7.28 1.40 -12.02
C GLU A 38 6.71 2.80 -11.80
N PHE A 39 5.98 3.34 -12.78
CA PHE A 39 5.33 4.64 -12.66
C PHE A 39 4.17 4.61 -11.66
N LEU A 40 3.33 3.58 -11.72
CA LEU A 40 2.21 3.42 -10.78
C LEU A 40 2.74 3.33 -9.34
N THR A 41 3.78 2.51 -9.13
CA THR A 41 4.41 2.32 -7.83
C THR A 41 5.01 3.63 -7.32
N ALA A 42 5.79 4.32 -8.15
CA ALA A 42 6.38 5.62 -7.79
C ALA A 42 5.31 6.66 -7.45
N PHE A 43 4.23 6.73 -8.23
CA PHE A 43 3.12 7.65 -8.02
C PHE A 43 2.37 7.34 -6.71
N SER A 44 2.04 6.07 -6.46
CA SER A 44 1.39 5.65 -5.21
C SER A 44 2.26 5.96 -3.99
N ILE A 45 3.58 5.73 -4.06
CA ILE A 45 4.51 6.09 -2.98
C ILE A 45 4.45 7.59 -2.69
N GLN A 46 4.60 8.44 -3.70
CA GLN A 46 4.55 9.91 -3.52
C GLN A 46 3.20 10.38 -2.99
N LYS A 47 2.10 9.80 -3.48
CA LYS A 47 0.75 10.14 -3.03
C LYS A 47 0.59 9.88 -1.54
N ILE A 48 0.93 8.67 -1.09
CA ILE A 48 0.81 8.29 0.32
C ILE A 48 1.79 9.06 1.20
N GLU A 49 3.03 9.27 0.74
CA GLU A 49 4.01 10.10 1.43
C GLU A 49 3.43 11.51 1.69
N ASN A 50 2.88 12.14 0.65
CA ASN A 50 2.27 13.47 0.78
C ASN A 50 1.03 13.45 1.69
N THR A 51 0.19 12.41 1.62
CA THR A 51 -0.95 12.26 2.53
C THR A 51 -0.50 12.22 4.00
N ILE A 52 0.47 11.37 4.33
CA ILE A 52 1.00 11.26 5.70
C ILE A 52 1.62 12.59 6.16
N LYS A 53 2.44 13.22 5.30
CA LYS A 53 3.07 14.51 5.60
C LYS A 53 2.05 15.60 5.85
N ASN A 54 0.97 15.65 5.07
CA ASN A 54 -0.09 16.64 5.24
C ASN A 54 -0.94 16.37 6.50
N GLU A 55 -1.32 15.12 6.74
CA GLU A 55 -2.14 14.75 7.90
C GLU A 55 -1.39 14.93 9.23
N CYS A 56 -0.14 14.47 9.29
CA CYS A 56 0.70 14.59 10.48
C CYS A 56 1.42 15.94 10.57
N ASN A 57 1.42 16.76 9.51
CA ASN A 57 2.19 17.99 9.37
C ASN A 57 3.69 17.78 9.69
N VAL A 58 4.26 16.77 9.03
CA VAL A 58 5.67 16.36 9.16
C VAL A 58 6.37 16.45 7.81
N THR A 59 7.69 16.61 7.82
CA THR A 59 8.50 16.69 6.59
C THR A 59 8.91 15.32 6.05
N GLU A 60 8.83 14.28 6.88
CA GLU A 60 9.25 12.90 6.62
C GLU A 60 8.32 11.91 7.33
N ILE A 61 8.21 10.70 6.80
CA ILE A 61 7.37 9.64 7.38
C ILE A 61 8.01 9.17 8.70
N PRO A 62 7.31 9.27 9.85
CA PRO A 62 7.80 8.76 11.12
C PRO A 62 8.06 7.25 11.06
N ASP A 63 9.08 6.76 11.77
CA ASP A 63 9.45 5.34 11.76
C ASP A 63 8.29 4.39 12.11
N GLY A 64 7.47 4.76 13.09
CA GLY A 64 6.30 3.96 13.48
C GLY A 64 5.22 3.87 12.40
N LEU A 65 5.17 4.82 11.46
CA LEU A 65 4.22 4.82 10.35
C LEU A 65 4.78 4.16 9.09
N LYS A 66 6.04 3.72 9.06
CA LYS A 66 6.66 3.14 7.85
C LYS A 66 5.92 1.91 7.33
N TYR A 67 5.59 0.97 8.22
CA TYR A 67 4.88 -0.25 7.81
C TYR A 67 3.42 0.03 7.42
N ILE A 68 2.77 0.98 8.09
CA ILE A 68 1.42 1.45 7.74
C ILE A 68 1.44 2.12 6.35
N ALA A 69 2.46 2.94 6.08
CA ALA A 69 2.66 3.54 4.76
C ALA A 69 2.83 2.47 3.67
N VAL A 70 3.60 1.42 3.94
CA VAL A 70 3.79 0.30 3.00
C VAL A 70 2.45 -0.39 2.69
N ASP A 71 1.63 -0.70 3.70
CA ASP A 71 0.33 -1.34 3.49
C ASP A 71 -0.63 -0.42 2.70
N MET A 72 -0.66 0.88 3.02
CA MET A 72 -1.47 1.85 2.27
C MET A 72 -1.04 1.98 0.81
N ILE A 73 0.28 1.97 0.53
CA ILE A 73 0.81 2.00 -0.83
C ILE A 73 0.38 0.74 -1.59
N CYS A 74 0.47 -0.43 -0.96
CA CYS A 74 0.02 -1.69 -1.57
C CYS A 74 -1.48 -1.64 -1.88
N GLY A 75 -2.30 -1.13 -0.96
CA GLY A 75 -3.74 -0.95 -1.17
C GLY A 75 -4.07 -0.02 -2.34
N GLU A 76 -3.35 1.10 -2.46
CA GLU A 76 -3.50 2.03 -3.57
C GLU A 76 -3.11 1.40 -4.91
N ILE A 77 -2.01 0.64 -4.97
CA ILE A 77 -1.58 -0.06 -6.19
C ILE A 77 -2.64 -1.08 -6.63
N LEU A 78 -3.14 -1.90 -5.69
CA LEU A 78 -4.19 -2.88 -5.95
C LEU A 78 -5.50 -2.21 -6.40
N LEU A 79 -5.86 -1.07 -5.82
CA LEU A 79 -7.03 -0.30 -6.23
C LEU A 79 -6.91 0.20 -7.67
N ASN A 80 -5.78 0.81 -8.03
CA ASN A 80 -5.55 1.29 -9.38
C ASN A 80 -5.58 0.13 -10.38
N LYS A 81 -4.96 -1.00 -10.05
CA LYS A 81 -4.96 -2.21 -10.90
C LYS A 81 -6.34 -2.83 -11.08
N LYS A 82 -7.18 -2.80 -10.03
CA LYS A 82 -8.59 -3.16 -10.13
C LYS A 82 -9.33 -2.23 -11.09
N GLN A 83 -9.15 -0.92 -10.97
CA GLN A 83 -9.85 0.07 -11.80
C GLN A 83 -9.46 -0.02 -13.28
N THR A 84 -8.20 -0.33 -13.59
CA THR A 84 -7.74 -0.53 -14.97
C THR A 84 -8.05 -1.93 -15.51
N ASN A 85 -8.74 -2.77 -14.72
CA ASN A 85 -9.01 -4.18 -15.01
C ASN A 85 -7.75 -4.95 -15.43
N SER A 86 -6.59 -4.56 -14.87
CA SER A 86 -5.27 -5.09 -15.20
C SER A 86 -4.72 -5.96 -14.07
N LEU A 87 -5.59 -6.36 -13.13
CA LEU A 87 -5.30 -7.40 -12.16
C LEU A 87 -5.25 -8.71 -12.96
N GLY A 88 -4.03 -9.11 -13.37
CA GLY A 88 -3.85 -10.30 -14.19
C GLY A 88 -4.41 -11.55 -13.52
N ASP A 89 -4.64 -12.61 -14.30
CA ASP A 89 -5.18 -13.89 -13.86
C ASP A 89 -4.35 -14.59 -12.75
N ASN A 90 -3.13 -14.10 -12.47
CA ASN A 90 -2.24 -14.61 -11.43
C ASN A 90 -2.56 -14.08 -10.01
N PHE A 91 -3.45 -13.10 -9.85
CA PHE A 91 -3.80 -12.61 -8.51
C PHE A 91 -4.78 -13.54 -7.81
N SER A 92 -4.30 -14.35 -6.87
CA SER A 92 -5.16 -15.22 -6.06
C SER A 92 -5.69 -14.47 -4.83
N ILE A 93 -6.95 -14.04 -4.92
CA ILE A 93 -7.67 -13.32 -3.84
C ILE A 93 -7.67 -14.13 -2.54
N ASP A 94 -7.79 -15.46 -2.63
CA ASP A 94 -7.82 -16.36 -1.46
C ASP A 94 -6.48 -16.38 -0.70
N SER A 95 -5.35 -16.31 -1.43
CA SER A 95 -4.01 -16.23 -0.85
C SER A 95 -3.78 -14.88 -0.15
N ALA A 96 -4.21 -13.78 -0.76
CA ALA A 96 -4.13 -12.44 -0.18
C ALA A 96 -4.95 -12.35 1.12
N LEU A 97 -6.18 -12.89 1.12
CA LEU A 97 -7.04 -12.95 2.30
C LEU A 97 -6.45 -13.81 3.42
N LYS A 98 -5.79 -14.94 3.09
CA LYS A 98 -5.08 -15.76 4.09
C LYS A 98 -3.92 -15.01 4.74
N SER A 99 -3.15 -14.24 3.96
CA SER A 99 -2.06 -13.44 4.52
C SER A 99 -2.56 -12.38 5.51
N ILE A 100 -3.75 -11.83 5.30
CA ILE A 100 -4.37 -10.87 6.23
C ILE A 100 -4.95 -11.60 7.45
N LYS A 101 -5.63 -12.74 7.25
CA LYS A 101 -6.19 -13.58 8.33
C LYS A 101 -5.13 -14.13 9.30
N LEU A 102 -3.87 -14.22 8.89
CA LEU A 102 -2.75 -14.62 9.77
C LEU A 102 -2.36 -13.52 10.78
N GLY A 103 -2.79 -12.27 10.58
CA GLY A 103 -2.54 -11.15 11.49
C GLY A 103 -3.82 -10.67 12.17
N ASP A 104 -4.20 -11.32 13.29
CA ASP A 104 -5.16 -10.91 14.33
C ASP A 104 -6.58 -10.41 13.98
N THR A 105 -6.95 -10.24 12.72
CA THR A 105 -8.34 -9.92 12.31
C THR A 105 -8.88 -10.98 11.37
N THR A 106 -9.74 -11.85 11.90
CA THR A 106 -10.54 -12.76 11.07
C THR A 106 -11.66 -11.93 10.42
N VAL A 107 -11.42 -11.40 9.23
CA VAL A 107 -12.51 -10.86 8.41
C VAL A 107 -13.36 -12.05 7.96
N GLN A 108 -14.50 -12.26 8.62
CA GLN A 108 -15.50 -13.25 8.23
C GLN A 108 -16.18 -12.75 6.95
N LEU A 109 -15.66 -13.21 5.81
CA LEU A 109 -16.22 -12.95 4.49
C LEU A 109 -17.06 -14.17 4.09
N ASP A 110 -18.15 -14.41 4.82
CA ASP A 110 -19.11 -15.46 4.48
C ASP A 110 -19.95 -14.98 3.29
N ASP A 111 -19.96 -15.77 2.20
CA ASP A 111 -20.86 -15.67 1.04
C ASP A 111 -20.83 -14.39 0.18
N GLU A 112 -19.68 -13.73 0.09
CA GLU A 112 -19.52 -12.56 -0.78
C GLU A 112 -18.76 -12.85 -2.10
N SER A 113 -19.12 -12.14 -3.17
CA SER A 113 -18.49 -12.22 -4.50
C SER A 113 -16.99 -11.91 -4.43
N ASP A 114 -16.18 -12.51 -5.30
CA ASP A 114 -14.73 -12.30 -5.30
C ASP A 114 -14.35 -10.81 -5.45
N GLU A 115 -15.16 -10.02 -6.16
CA GLU A 115 -14.98 -8.58 -6.28
C GLU A 115 -15.20 -7.80 -4.99
N SER A 116 -16.17 -8.22 -4.17
CA SER A 116 -16.49 -7.53 -2.92
C SER A 116 -15.50 -7.91 -1.82
N LYS A 117 -15.04 -9.17 -1.79
CA LYS A 117 -13.88 -9.59 -0.98
C LYS A 117 -12.63 -8.77 -1.29
N LEU A 118 -12.34 -8.54 -2.58
CA LEU A 118 -11.23 -7.69 -3.00
C LEU A 118 -11.42 -6.23 -2.55
N ASN A 119 -12.62 -5.68 -2.62
CA ASN A 119 -12.91 -4.34 -2.10
C ASN A 119 -12.66 -4.23 -0.60
N VAL A 120 -13.07 -5.23 0.18
CA VAL A 120 -12.85 -5.24 1.64
C VAL A 120 -11.35 -5.31 1.94
N LEU A 121 -10.60 -6.13 1.22
CA LEU A 121 -9.14 -6.22 1.35
C LEU A 121 -8.45 -4.89 1.05
N ILE A 122 -8.81 -4.25 -0.06
CA ILE A 122 -8.25 -2.95 -0.47
C ILE A 122 -8.59 -1.88 0.58
N ASN A 123 -9.85 -1.82 1.02
CA ASN A 123 -10.27 -0.87 2.05
C ASN A 123 -9.56 -1.11 3.38
N HIS A 124 -9.29 -2.36 3.75
CA HIS A 124 -8.50 -2.67 4.93
C HIS A 124 -7.08 -2.12 4.78
N LEU A 125 -6.38 -2.43 3.68
CA LEU A 125 -5.00 -1.96 3.46
C LEU A 125 -4.88 -0.43 3.44
N ILE A 126 -5.88 0.27 2.90
CA ILE A 126 -5.87 1.75 2.81
C ILE A 126 -6.16 2.41 4.17
N ASN A 127 -7.06 1.84 4.97
CA ASN A 127 -7.50 2.45 6.22
C ASN A 127 -6.81 1.87 7.47
N TYR A 128 -6.02 0.81 7.33
CA TYR A 128 -5.30 0.22 8.45
C TYR A 128 -4.31 1.23 9.04
N GLY A 129 -4.33 1.42 10.36
CA GLY A 129 -3.38 2.26 11.07
C GLY A 129 -3.60 3.78 10.95
N THR A 130 -4.71 4.24 10.35
CA THR A 130 -5.01 5.68 10.27
C THR A 130 -5.18 6.32 11.66
N ASP A 131 -5.65 5.55 12.64
CA ASP A 131 -5.80 6.01 14.02
C ASP A 131 -4.45 6.33 14.67
N GLU A 132 -3.36 5.68 14.22
CA GLU A 132 -2.02 5.93 14.72
C GLU A 132 -1.44 7.27 14.23
N PHE A 133 -2.03 7.89 13.21
CA PHE A 133 -1.58 9.20 12.72
C PHE A 133 -1.72 10.28 13.80
N ILE A 134 -2.70 10.11 14.70
CA ILE A 134 -2.92 11.03 15.83
C ILE A 134 -1.67 11.11 16.71
N CYS A 135 -0.94 10.00 16.89
CA CYS A 135 0.27 9.95 17.72
C CYS A 135 1.42 10.81 17.17
N TYR A 136 1.42 11.11 15.87
CA TYR A 136 2.50 11.85 15.19
C TYR A 136 2.07 13.23 14.69
N ARG A 137 0.81 13.62 14.92
CA ARG A 137 0.23 14.86 14.40
C ARG A 137 0.81 16.09 15.11
N LYS A 138 1.42 17.01 14.35
CA LYS A 138 1.86 18.33 14.82
C LYS A 138 0.82 19.38 14.47
N LEU A 139 0.25 20.04 15.49
CA LEU A 139 -0.71 21.12 15.26
C LEU A 139 -0.03 22.28 14.52
N LYS A 140 -0.59 22.65 13.35
CA LYS A 140 -0.28 23.88 12.63
C LYS A 140 -1.43 24.85 12.84
N TRP A 141 -1.11 26.06 13.28
CA TRP A 141 -2.06 27.14 13.44
C TRP A 141 -2.00 28.07 12.23
#